data_AF-A0A927NI11-F1
#
_entry.id   AF-A0A927NI11-F1
#
_cell.length_a   1.000
_cell.length_b   1.000
_cell.length_c   1.000
_cell.angle_alpha   90.00
_cell.angle_beta   90.00
_cell.angle_gamma   90.00
#
_symmetry.space_group_name_H-M   'P 1'
#
loop_
_entity.id
_entity.type
_entity.pdbx_description
1 polymer ?
#
loop_
_entity_poly.entity_id
_entity_poly.type
_entity_poly.pdbx_seq_one_letter_code
_entity_poly.pdbx_strand_id
1 'polypeptide(L)'
;MQKKIKKLCLIILSVLTLAFTATACDNIKTPSTPSNSENGVVDGSGENNNNGENNNGNNEEKNPEDDPFYIWAGSVMDDAYLLPKNEYLLGYYELSGTVTEIDDANSTNSAISLYFSVYEPQGRQMYCYKLTGNGVQDISVGDFITVYGRIMNYKDKKIEFDEGCELISIGNDGGSGGGSTTPPSLDGDPYANMSKTAFYADYTPATSADDAYYRSLHGFMSGELETPDQAPTISSYQPKKDGKFIRNSVMNLNEDGKTYTVVDAYGKEAFKVYKDGAYITLEEVAAYVYAFGSYPANYTTSKKTKPTSSVWGEYLRLNHNSFSGDTSQYPYEPELPNISGCGGTLEYYEMDIGTTGTDCDPSFPDELYNDGSTITRGAARIVYGKNDLDNDGVYEIGEFHVFYTYNHYNDFQEYLNYEGGWGEMFGNITGGGSISSKYDYSPTDYVEIVLEALPASSIASTSEVFYYDNKKFFTAMSYPIFYVA
;
A
#
# COMPACT_ATOMS: atom_id res chain seq x y z
N MET A 1 -50.42 -11.99 40.14
CA MET A 1 -48.96 -11.92 39.93
C MET A 1 -48.56 -11.70 38.45
N GLN A 2 -49.41 -11.05 37.63
CA GLN A 2 -49.14 -10.75 36.21
C GLN A 2 -49.26 -9.24 35.86
N LYS A 3 -49.33 -8.36 36.87
CA LYS A 3 -49.38 -6.90 36.68
C LYS A 3 -48.09 -6.16 37.09
N LYS A 4 -47.05 -6.87 37.52
CA LYS A 4 -45.73 -6.30 37.87
C LYS A 4 -44.62 -6.53 36.84
N ILE A 5 -44.86 -7.30 35.78
CA ILE A 5 -43.85 -7.58 34.73
C ILE A 5 -43.94 -6.58 33.57
N LYS A 6 -45.09 -5.93 33.33
CA LYS A 6 -45.23 -4.91 32.27
C LYS A 6 -44.61 -3.54 32.60
N LYS A 7 -44.14 -3.31 33.83
CA LYS A 7 -43.49 -2.04 34.23
C LYS A 7 -41.97 -2.12 34.30
N LEU A 8 -41.39 -3.31 34.09
CA LEU A 8 -39.94 -3.51 33.99
C LEU A 8 -39.45 -3.57 32.54
N CYS A 9 -40.31 -4.02 31.60
CA CYS A 9 -40.02 -3.94 30.15
C CYS A 9 -40.17 -2.54 29.53
N LEU A 10 -40.63 -1.53 30.28
CA LEU A 10 -40.74 -0.14 29.81
C LEU A 10 -39.63 0.79 30.34
N ILE A 11 -38.70 0.25 31.13
CA ILE A 11 -37.53 0.99 31.66
C ILE A 11 -36.22 0.48 31.03
N ILE A 12 -36.23 -0.72 30.44
CA ILE A 12 -35.07 -1.28 29.72
C ILE A 12 -35.09 -0.92 28.22
N LEU A 13 -36.21 -0.40 27.69
CA LEU A 13 -36.31 0.06 26.30
C LEU A 13 -36.06 1.58 26.13
N SER A 14 -35.59 2.26 27.17
CA SER A 14 -35.29 3.71 27.17
C SER A 14 -33.87 4.05 27.61
N VAL A 15 -32.97 3.05 27.69
CA VAL A 15 -31.54 3.24 28.01
C VAL A 15 -30.63 2.69 26.90
N LEU A 16 -31.19 2.17 25.81
CA LEU A 16 -30.43 1.66 24.67
C LEU A 16 -30.82 2.35 23.35
N THR A 17 -30.74 3.68 23.37
CA THR A 17 -30.63 4.54 22.17
C THR A 17 -29.98 5.85 22.61
N LEU A 18 -28.74 5.77 23.10
CA LEU A 18 -27.74 6.78 22.75
C LEU A 18 -26.84 6.10 21.72
N ALA A 19 -27.32 6.07 20.48
CA ALA A 19 -26.39 6.03 19.38
C ALA A 19 -25.63 7.35 19.45
N PHE A 20 -24.31 7.28 19.65
CA PHE A 20 -23.42 8.34 19.22
C PHE A 20 -23.63 8.48 17.72
N THR A 21 -24.40 9.48 17.31
CA THR A 21 -24.28 10.02 15.95
C THR A 21 -22.99 10.81 15.95
N ALA A 22 -22.00 10.36 15.20
CA ALA A 22 -20.92 11.22 14.74
C ALA A 22 -21.57 12.45 14.10
N THR A 23 -21.57 13.56 14.83
CA THR A 23 -22.19 14.81 14.40
C THR A 23 -21.05 15.80 14.29
N ALA A 24 -20.29 15.70 13.20
CA ALA A 24 -19.25 16.67 12.86
C ALA A 24 -19.49 17.39 11.52
N CYS A 25 -20.53 17.05 10.73
CA CYS A 25 -20.71 17.64 9.39
C CYS A 25 -22.05 18.30 9.05
N ASP A 26 -23.05 18.34 9.95
CA ASP A 26 -24.38 18.88 9.61
C ASP A 26 -24.53 20.41 9.67
N ASN A 27 -23.46 21.18 9.87
CA ASN A 27 -23.53 22.64 10.01
C ASN A 27 -22.82 23.41 8.89
N ILE A 28 -23.23 23.22 7.63
CA ILE A 28 -22.89 24.18 6.57
C ILE A 28 -24.18 24.79 6.01
N LYS A 29 -24.40 26.07 6.36
CA LYS A 29 -25.41 26.93 5.73
C LYS A 29 -25.02 27.19 4.27
N THR A 30 -25.81 26.68 3.34
CA THR A 30 -25.72 27.02 1.91
C THR A 30 -26.01 28.51 1.68
N PRO A 31 -25.15 29.27 0.98
CA PRO A 31 -25.52 30.55 0.42
C PRO A 31 -26.28 30.38 -0.90
N SER A 32 -27.33 31.18 -1.07
CA SER A 32 -28.24 31.26 -2.20
C SER A 32 -27.57 31.59 -3.54
N THR A 33 -27.96 30.87 -4.59
CA THR A 33 -27.78 31.19 -6.02
C THR A 33 -28.34 32.56 -6.42
N PRO A 34 -27.70 33.23 -7.39
CA PRO A 34 -28.41 34.00 -8.40
C PRO A 34 -28.24 33.42 -9.80
N SER A 35 -29.30 33.65 -10.57
CA SER A 35 -29.66 33.15 -11.90
C SER A 35 -28.94 33.81 -13.09
N ASN A 36 -28.89 33.04 -14.17
CA ASN A 36 -29.00 33.39 -15.61
C ASN A 36 -28.04 34.40 -16.25
N SER A 37 -27.39 33.95 -17.33
CA SER A 37 -27.69 34.47 -18.67
C SER A 37 -27.25 33.51 -19.77
N GLU A 38 -28.18 33.26 -20.69
CA GLU A 38 -28.06 32.59 -21.98
C GLU A 38 -26.97 33.20 -22.87
N ASN A 39 -26.38 32.39 -23.75
CA ASN A 39 -26.37 32.64 -25.20
C ASN A 39 -25.62 31.56 -25.98
N GLY A 40 -26.21 31.12 -27.10
CA GLY A 40 -25.45 30.93 -28.33
C GLY A 40 -25.30 29.50 -28.86
N VAL A 41 -26.36 29.00 -29.48
CA VAL A 41 -26.36 27.93 -30.49
C VAL A 41 -25.45 28.30 -31.67
N VAL A 42 -24.58 27.38 -32.14
CA VAL A 42 -24.33 27.14 -33.57
C VAL A 42 -23.98 25.66 -33.81
N ASP A 43 -24.79 25.06 -34.67
CA ASP A 43 -24.75 23.72 -35.26
C ASP A 43 -23.63 23.59 -36.32
N GLY A 44 -23.12 22.38 -36.54
CA GLY A 44 -21.97 22.16 -37.43
C GLY A 44 -21.60 20.69 -37.62
N SER A 45 -22.55 19.92 -38.17
CA SER A 45 -22.38 18.58 -38.76
C SER A 45 -21.14 18.43 -39.65
N GLY A 46 -20.49 17.26 -39.59
CA GLY A 46 -19.46 16.85 -40.55
C GLY A 46 -19.05 15.39 -40.37
N GLU A 47 -19.90 14.47 -40.83
CA GLU A 47 -19.55 13.07 -41.08
C GLU A 47 -18.42 12.98 -42.11
N ASN A 48 -17.49 12.04 -41.91
CA ASN A 48 -16.84 11.35 -43.03
C ASN A 48 -16.39 9.95 -42.61
N ASN A 49 -17.15 8.96 -43.09
CA ASN A 49 -16.76 7.57 -43.20
C ASN A 49 -15.67 7.41 -44.25
N ASN A 50 -14.67 6.56 -43.97
CA ASN A 50 -14.04 5.75 -45.01
C ASN A 50 -13.56 4.41 -44.42
N ASN A 51 -14.30 3.36 -44.78
CA ASN A 51 -13.86 1.98 -44.73
C ASN A 51 -12.80 1.76 -45.83
N GLY A 52 -11.71 1.11 -45.47
CA GLY A 52 -10.74 0.55 -46.40
C GLY A 52 -10.11 -0.70 -45.79
N GLU A 53 -10.76 -1.84 -46.00
CA GLU A 53 -10.16 -3.16 -45.79
C GLU A 53 -8.95 -3.32 -46.74
N ASN A 54 -7.78 -3.60 -46.17
CA ASN A 54 -6.65 -4.16 -46.90
C ASN A 54 -6.09 -5.33 -46.10
N ASN A 55 -6.50 -6.54 -46.49
CA ASN A 55 -5.84 -7.77 -46.11
C ASN A 55 -4.51 -7.85 -46.86
N ASN A 56 -3.40 -7.70 -46.14
CA ASN A 56 -2.10 -8.13 -46.61
C ASN A 56 -1.37 -8.78 -45.44
N GLY A 57 -1.24 -10.11 -45.50
CA GLY A 57 -0.46 -10.87 -44.54
C GLY A 57 1.02 -10.51 -44.66
N ASN A 58 1.49 -9.74 -43.69
CA ASN A 58 2.91 -9.58 -43.38
C ASN A 58 3.10 -10.12 -41.98
N ASN A 59 4.14 -10.94 -41.78
CA ASN A 59 4.61 -11.28 -40.44
C ASN A 59 4.89 -9.97 -39.70
N GLU A 60 4.02 -9.62 -38.76
CA GLU A 60 4.30 -8.56 -37.79
C GLU A 60 5.49 -9.02 -36.95
N GLU A 61 6.63 -8.38 -37.19
CA GLU A 61 7.66 -8.27 -36.17
C GLU A 61 6.97 -7.61 -34.97
N LYS A 62 6.73 -8.37 -33.90
CA LYS A 62 6.17 -7.83 -32.67
C LYS A 62 7.04 -6.66 -32.22
N ASN A 63 6.45 -5.48 -32.11
CA ASN A 63 7.10 -4.36 -31.44
C ASN A 63 7.37 -4.80 -29.99
N PRO A 64 8.58 -4.67 -29.43
CA PRO A 64 8.85 -5.04 -28.03
C PRO A 64 7.90 -4.34 -27.04
N GLU A 65 7.34 -3.18 -27.41
CA GLU A 65 6.31 -2.45 -26.65
C GLU A 65 4.94 -3.15 -26.61
N ASP A 66 4.69 -4.15 -27.47
CA ASP A 66 3.46 -4.96 -27.50
C ASP A 66 3.58 -6.25 -26.66
N ASP A 67 4.72 -6.47 -26.00
CA ASP A 67 4.90 -7.51 -25.00
C ASP A 67 4.46 -6.99 -23.61
N PRO A 68 3.39 -7.52 -23.00
CA PRO A 68 2.94 -7.09 -21.67
C PRO A 68 3.96 -7.39 -20.55
N PHE A 69 5.04 -8.10 -20.84
CA PHE A 69 6.16 -8.37 -19.92
C PHE A 69 7.38 -7.46 -20.14
N TYR A 70 7.34 -6.53 -21.10
CA TYR A 70 8.43 -5.59 -21.33
C TYR A 70 8.40 -4.43 -20.31
N ILE A 71 9.16 -4.57 -19.22
CA ILE A 71 9.39 -3.47 -18.28
C ILE A 71 10.41 -2.52 -18.90
N TRP A 72 9.98 -1.28 -19.21
CA TRP A 72 10.88 -0.28 -19.76
C TRP A 72 12.03 0.02 -18.77
N ALA A 73 13.28 -0.18 -19.18
CA ALA A 73 14.48 -0.01 -18.36
C ALA A 73 14.54 1.35 -17.64
N GLY A 74 13.91 2.38 -18.20
CA GLY A 74 13.84 3.69 -17.54
C GLY A 74 12.97 3.78 -16.32
N SER A 75 11.87 3.01 -16.25
CA SER A 75 11.04 2.94 -15.06
C SER A 75 11.81 2.27 -13.91
N VAL A 76 12.49 1.15 -14.22
CA VAL A 76 13.36 0.43 -13.27
C VAL A 76 14.46 1.34 -12.74
N MET A 77 15.15 2.05 -13.63
CA MET A 77 16.23 2.94 -13.22
C MET A 77 15.71 4.17 -12.45
N ASP A 78 14.56 4.74 -12.83
CA ASP A 78 13.94 5.84 -12.07
C ASP A 78 13.61 5.41 -10.63
N ASP A 79 12.98 4.25 -10.47
CA ASP A 79 12.65 3.72 -9.15
C ASP A 79 13.90 3.36 -8.34
N ALA A 80 14.92 2.77 -8.99
CA ALA A 80 16.19 2.45 -8.36
C ALA A 80 16.89 3.68 -7.79
N TYR A 81 16.92 4.81 -8.53
CA TYR A 81 17.52 6.05 -8.03
C TYR A 81 16.71 6.74 -6.92
N LEU A 82 15.47 6.30 -6.67
CA LEU A 82 14.61 6.78 -5.59
C LEU A 82 14.67 5.89 -4.34
N LEU A 83 15.39 4.77 -4.39
CA LEU A 83 15.53 3.87 -3.24
C LEU A 83 16.19 4.57 -2.05
N PRO A 84 15.67 4.35 -0.83
CA PRO A 84 16.39 4.72 0.39
C PRO A 84 17.73 3.97 0.50
N LYS A 85 18.60 4.46 1.37
CA LYS A 85 19.91 3.87 1.60
C LYS A 85 19.78 2.42 2.08
N ASN A 86 20.54 1.53 1.45
CA ASN A 86 20.60 0.09 1.69
C ASN A 86 19.27 -0.65 1.46
N GLU A 87 18.36 -0.07 0.68
CA GLU A 87 17.14 -0.73 0.26
C GLU A 87 17.29 -1.37 -1.12
N TYR A 88 16.45 -2.38 -1.34
CA TYR A 88 16.34 -3.11 -2.61
C TYR A 88 15.15 -2.62 -3.41
N LEU A 89 15.31 -2.56 -4.73
CA LEU A 89 14.19 -2.57 -5.64
C LEU A 89 13.55 -3.96 -5.60
N LEU A 90 12.22 -4.01 -5.59
CA LEU A 90 11.50 -5.28 -5.41
C LEU A 90 11.60 -6.15 -6.67
N GLY A 91 12.13 -7.36 -6.53
CA GLY A 91 12.23 -8.34 -7.61
C GLY A 91 13.62 -8.44 -8.21
N TYR A 92 13.70 -9.11 -9.36
CA TYR A 92 14.91 -9.26 -10.16
C TYR A 92 14.70 -8.60 -11.51
N TYR A 93 15.75 -7.99 -12.04
CA TYR A 93 15.69 -7.17 -13.23
C TYR A 93 16.74 -7.63 -14.23
N GLU A 94 16.34 -7.67 -15.50
CA GLU A 94 17.26 -7.80 -16.62
C GLU A 94 17.52 -6.40 -17.19
N LEU A 95 18.76 -5.93 -17.14
CA LEU A 95 19.17 -4.67 -17.73
C LEU A 95 20.33 -4.89 -18.69
N SER A 96 20.21 -4.31 -19.88
CA SER A 96 21.27 -4.33 -20.88
C SER A 96 21.97 -2.98 -20.99
N GLY A 97 23.24 -3.00 -21.36
CA GLY A 97 24.00 -1.77 -21.61
C GLY A 97 25.47 -2.00 -21.88
N THR A 98 26.21 -0.91 -22.10
CA THR A 98 27.63 -0.96 -22.49
C THR A 98 28.54 -0.83 -21.27
N VAL A 99 29.47 -1.77 -21.09
CA VAL A 99 30.49 -1.73 -20.03
C VAL A 99 31.36 -0.50 -20.20
N THR A 100 31.40 0.34 -19.17
CA THR A 100 32.17 1.60 -19.17
C THR A 100 33.46 1.48 -18.37
N GLU A 101 33.52 0.60 -17.37
CA GLU A 101 34.67 0.43 -16.49
C GLU A 101 34.65 -0.97 -15.85
N ILE A 102 35.83 -1.58 -15.67
CA ILE A 102 36.01 -2.81 -14.87
C ILE A 102 36.66 -2.40 -13.54
N ASP A 103 36.06 -2.84 -12.44
CA ASP A 103 36.55 -2.62 -11.08
C ASP A 103 37.42 -3.81 -10.64
N ASP A 104 38.70 -3.76 -11.02
CA ASP A 104 39.69 -4.80 -10.69
C ASP A 104 39.85 -4.99 -9.17
N ALA A 105 39.61 -3.95 -8.36
CA ALA A 105 39.82 -4.01 -6.91
C ALA A 105 38.80 -4.91 -6.20
N ASN A 106 37.59 -5.01 -6.74
CA ASN A 106 36.51 -5.87 -6.23
C ASN A 106 36.30 -7.13 -7.06
N SER A 107 37.07 -7.30 -8.14
CA SER A 107 37.03 -8.49 -9.00
C SER A 107 37.86 -9.64 -8.44
N THR A 108 37.51 -10.86 -8.86
CA THR A 108 38.18 -12.10 -8.48
C THR A 108 38.33 -13.02 -9.71
N ASN A 109 39.03 -14.14 -9.54
CA ASN A 109 39.20 -15.12 -10.63
C ASN A 109 37.89 -15.80 -11.08
N SER A 110 36.79 -15.65 -10.32
CA SER A 110 35.50 -16.29 -10.60
C SER A 110 34.34 -15.30 -10.81
N ALA A 111 34.57 -14.00 -10.60
CA ALA A 111 33.56 -12.96 -10.70
C ALA A 111 34.21 -11.62 -11.04
N ILE A 112 33.56 -10.78 -11.84
CA ILE A 112 34.05 -9.43 -12.17
C ILE A 112 33.09 -8.40 -11.59
N SER A 113 33.63 -7.35 -10.97
CA SER A 113 32.86 -6.15 -10.66
C SER A 113 33.08 -5.11 -11.75
N LEU A 114 32.01 -4.45 -12.21
CA LEU A 114 32.10 -3.51 -13.34
C LEU A 114 31.02 -2.43 -13.27
N TYR A 115 31.21 -1.37 -14.04
CA TYR A 115 30.17 -0.38 -14.34
C TYR A 115 29.74 -0.53 -15.79
N PHE A 116 28.44 -0.38 -16.04
CA PHE A 116 27.90 -0.30 -17.39
C PHE A 116 26.84 0.80 -17.50
N SER A 117 26.73 1.37 -18.70
CA SER A 117 25.77 2.40 -19.04
C SER A 117 24.51 1.72 -19.59
N VAL A 118 23.40 1.79 -18.85
CA VAL A 118 22.14 1.14 -19.20
C VAL A 118 21.57 1.74 -20.48
N TYR A 119 21.21 0.89 -21.43
CA TYR A 119 20.60 1.30 -22.68
C TYR A 119 19.18 1.80 -22.41
N GLU A 120 19.00 3.11 -22.55
CA GLU A 120 17.78 3.87 -22.27
C GLU A 120 17.33 3.91 -20.80
N PRO A 121 16.75 5.04 -20.35
CA PRO A 121 16.83 6.38 -20.88
C PRO A 121 18.13 7.00 -20.37
N GLN A 122 18.91 7.54 -21.29
CA GLN A 122 20.05 8.43 -21.02
C GLN A 122 21.35 7.79 -20.49
N GLY A 123 21.59 6.48 -20.69
CA GLY A 123 22.92 5.91 -20.43
C GLY A 123 23.35 5.98 -18.96
N ARG A 124 22.38 5.89 -18.04
CA ARG A 124 22.64 5.97 -16.60
C ARG A 124 23.55 4.84 -16.15
N GLN A 125 24.47 5.16 -15.26
CA GLN A 125 25.53 4.26 -14.84
C GLN A 125 25.01 3.32 -13.75
N MET A 126 25.15 2.03 -13.99
CA MET A 126 24.86 0.95 -13.06
C MET A 126 26.17 0.25 -12.67
N TYR A 127 26.29 -0.16 -11.42
CA TYR A 127 27.40 -1.01 -10.96
C TYR A 127 26.91 -2.45 -10.80
N CYS A 128 27.74 -3.42 -11.16
CA CYS A 128 27.52 -4.82 -10.84
C CYS A 128 28.57 -5.26 -9.83
N TYR A 129 28.15 -5.62 -8.63
CA TYR A 129 29.06 -6.14 -7.62
C TYR A 129 29.23 -7.66 -7.78
N LYS A 130 30.44 -8.10 -8.17
CA LYS A 130 30.79 -9.51 -8.38
C LYS A 130 29.83 -10.24 -9.34
N LEU A 131 29.68 -9.72 -10.55
CA LEU A 131 28.99 -10.40 -11.65
C LEU A 131 29.60 -11.78 -11.89
N THR A 132 28.75 -12.79 -11.99
CA THR A 132 29.12 -14.16 -12.31
C THR A 132 28.44 -14.63 -13.59
N GLY A 133 28.80 -15.80 -14.13
CA GLY A 133 28.18 -16.36 -15.32
C GLY A 133 29.17 -16.80 -16.39
N ASN A 134 28.69 -17.51 -17.39
CA ASN A 134 29.52 -18.04 -18.47
C ASN A 134 30.05 -16.90 -19.35
N GLY A 135 31.37 -16.84 -19.55
CA GLY A 135 32.01 -15.78 -20.34
C GLY A 135 32.26 -14.48 -19.58
N VAL A 136 31.96 -14.42 -18.27
CA VAL A 136 32.18 -13.20 -17.47
C VAL A 136 33.64 -12.73 -17.48
N GLN A 137 34.60 -13.66 -17.58
CA GLN A 137 36.04 -13.36 -17.62
C GLN A 137 36.50 -12.79 -18.97
N ASP A 138 35.67 -12.86 -20.00
CA ASP A 138 35.96 -12.35 -21.35
C ASP A 138 35.41 -10.92 -21.56
N ILE A 139 34.65 -10.39 -20.59
CA ILE A 139 34.09 -9.04 -20.64
C ILE A 139 35.21 -7.99 -20.67
N SER A 140 35.09 -7.04 -21.60
CA SER A 140 35.96 -5.88 -21.75
C SER A 140 35.17 -4.58 -21.73
N VAL A 141 35.85 -3.46 -21.42
CA VAL A 141 35.26 -2.12 -21.56
C VAL A 141 34.85 -1.90 -23.02
N GLY A 142 33.61 -1.46 -23.24
CA GLY A 142 33.00 -1.29 -24.55
C GLY A 142 32.07 -2.43 -24.97
N ASP A 143 32.11 -3.57 -24.29
CA ASP A 143 31.18 -4.68 -24.57
C ASP A 143 29.76 -4.29 -24.16
N PHE A 144 28.78 -4.70 -24.96
CA PHE A 144 27.38 -4.61 -24.56
C PHE A 144 26.94 -5.93 -23.92
N ILE A 145 26.42 -5.82 -22.70
CA ILE A 145 26.08 -6.94 -21.84
C ILE A 145 24.62 -6.87 -21.41
N THR A 146 24.07 -8.02 -21.05
CA THR A 146 22.79 -8.12 -20.35
C THR A 146 23.02 -8.79 -19.02
N VAL A 147 22.55 -8.14 -17.95
CA VAL A 147 22.75 -8.57 -16.56
C VAL A 147 21.39 -8.81 -15.91
N TYR A 148 21.28 -9.90 -15.16
CA TYR A 148 20.14 -10.23 -14.34
C TYR A 148 20.52 -10.19 -12.85
N GLY A 149 19.71 -9.57 -12.01
CA GLY A 149 19.97 -9.52 -10.58
C GLY A 149 19.01 -8.64 -9.80
N ARG A 150 19.27 -8.45 -8.50
CA ARG A 150 18.51 -7.50 -7.67
C ARG A 150 19.23 -6.16 -7.66
N ILE A 151 18.47 -5.09 -7.74
CA ILE A 151 19.01 -3.72 -7.72
C ILE A 151 18.87 -3.16 -6.32
N MET A 152 19.91 -2.51 -5.80
CA MET A 152 19.87 -1.83 -4.50
C MET A 152 20.55 -0.46 -4.55
N ASN A 153 20.23 0.39 -3.58
CA ASN A 153 21.00 1.61 -3.32
C ASN A 153 22.03 1.33 -2.21
N TYR A 154 23.21 0.87 -2.60
CA TYR A 154 24.29 0.61 -1.64
C TYR A 154 25.02 1.91 -1.30
N LYS A 155 25.04 2.28 -0.01
CA LYS A 155 25.78 3.43 0.56
C LYS A 155 25.64 4.73 -0.24
N ASP A 156 24.60 5.51 0.09
CA ASP A 156 24.42 6.92 -0.31
C ASP A 156 24.90 7.25 -1.74
N LYS A 157 24.35 6.55 -2.75
CA LYS A 157 24.44 6.84 -4.21
C LYS A 157 25.29 5.88 -5.06
N LYS A 158 25.37 4.59 -4.73
CA LYS A 158 25.68 3.56 -5.73
C LYS A 158 24.45 2.70 -5.95
N ILE A 159 23.73 3.00 -7.04
CA ILE A 159 22.73 2.06 -7.55
C ILE A 159 23.51 0.92 -8.19
N GLU A 160 23.32 -0.27 -7.64
CA GLU A 160 24.06 -1.45 -8.05
C GLU A 160 23.18 -2.69 -8.12
N PHE A 161 23.56 -3.60 -9.02
CA PHE A 161 23.24 -5.00 -8.87
C PHE A 161 24.06 -5.58 -7.71
N ASP A 162 23.39 -6.22 -6.76
CA ASP A 162 24.00 -6.78 -5.57
C ASP A 162 24.82 -8.05 -5.84
N GLU A 163 25.47 -8.57 -4.79
CA GLU A 163 26.23 -9.83 -4.87
C GLU A 163 25.29 -10.99 -5.24
N GLY A 164 25.50 -11.59 -6.41
CA GLY A 164 24.64 -12.64 -6.95
C GLY A 164 24.01 -12.31 -8.31
N CYS A 165 24.35 -11.17 -8.91
CA CYS A 165 23.99 -10.89 -10.30
C CYS A 165 24.71 -11.82 -11.31
N GLU A 166 24.00 -12.13 -12.38
CA GLU A 166 24.41 -13.08 -13.42
C GLU A 166 24.46 -12.43 -14.80
N LEU A 167 25.52 -12.72 -15.55
CA LEU A 167 25.66 -12.38 -16.95
C LEU A 167 24.74 -13.28 -17.76
N ILE A 168 23.81 -12.67 -18.49
CA ILE A 168 22.91 -13.36 -19.41
C ILE A 168 23.55 -13.45 -20.80
N SER A 169 24.09 -12.35 -21.32
CA SER A 169 24.69 -12.31 -22.66
C SER A 169 25.74 -11.23 -22.83
N ILE A 170 26.69 -11.46 -23.75
CA ILE A 170 27.63 -10.48 -24.30
C ILE A 170 27.33 -10.41 -25.80
N GLY A 171 27.08 -9.24 -26.36
CA GLY A 171 26.74 -9.11 -27.79
C GLY A 171 27.10 -7.75 -28.35
N ASN A 172 27.63 -7.71 -29.58
CA ASN A 172 27.83 -6.49 -30.35
C ASN A 172 26.59 -6.27 -31.23
N ASP A 173 25.94 -5.11 -31.08
CA ASP A 173 24.80 -4.59 -31.84
C ASP A 173 23.43 -5.27 -31.58
N GLY A 174 22.41 -4.44 -31.28
CA GLY A 174 21.03 -4.87 -31.09
C GLY A 174 20.45 -5.53 -32.34
N GLY A 175 19.95 -6.76 -32.20
CA GLY A 175 19.25 -7.49 -33.26
C GLY A 175 19.24 -9.01 -33.10
N SER A 176 18.11 -9.53 -32.61
CA SER A 176 17.58 -10.91 -32.67
C SER A 176 18.48 -12.06 -33.18
N GLY A 177 18.69 -13.05 -32.32
CA GLY A 177 19.23 -14.37 -32.68
C GLY A 177 19.07 -15.37 -31.54
N GLY A 178 17.95 -16.10 -31.55
CA GLY A 178 17.58 -17.08 -30.53
C GLY A 178 18.62 -18.17 -30.29
N GLY A 179 18.95 -18.35 -29.02
CA GLY A 179 19.71 -19.47 -28.47
C GLY A 179 19.19 -19.76 -27.07
N SER A 180 18.25 -20.70 -26.99
CA SER A 180 17.75 -21.28 -25.74
C SER A 180 18.90 -21.79 -24.88
N THR A 181 19.21 -21.07 -23.81
CA THR A 181 19.69 -21.65 -22.57
C THR A 181 18.83 -21.07 -21.48
N THR A 182 18.00 -21.94 -20.92
CA THR A 182 17.06 -21.69 -19.83
C THR A 182 17.64 -20.74 -18.78
N PRO A 183 16.87 -19.73 -18.34
CA PRO A 183 17.23 -18.92 -17.18
C PRO A 183 17.55 -19.82 -15.98
N PRO A 184 18.35 -19.36 -15.00
CA PRO A 184 18.36 -20.01 -13.69
C PRO A 184 16.91 -20.16 -13.24
N SER A 185 16.55 -21.39 -12.90
CA SER A 185 15.17 -21.85 -12.87
C SER A 185 14.25 -20.99 -11.99
N LEU A 186 13.15 -20.49 -12.56
CA LEU A 186 11.90 -20.16 -11.85
C LEU A 186 11.24 -21.46 -11.31
N ASP A 187 12.03 -22.41 -10.81
CA ASP A 187 11.52 -23.66 -10.24
C ASP A 187 10.70 -23.29 -9.00
N GLY A 188 9.38 -23.27 -9.18
CA GLY A 188 8.42 -22.98 -8.11
C GLY A 188 7.60 -21.71 -8.27
N ASP A 189 7.83 -20.84 -9.27
CA ASP A 189 6.90 -19.72 -9.54
C ASP A 189 5.60 -20.25 -10.16
N PRO A 190 4.46 -20.23 -9.43
CA PRO A 190 3.21 -20.76 -9.95
C PRO A 190 2.54 -19.82 -10.97
N TYR A 191 3.03 -18.58 -11.12
CA TYR A 191 2.42 -17.52 -11.91
C TYR A 191 3.18 -17.17 -13.19
N ALA A 192 4.37 -17.76 -13.42
CA ALA A 192 5.24 -17.46 -14.56
C ALA A 192 4.57 -17.47 -15.96
N ASN A 193 3.49 -18.24 -16.14
CA ASN A 193 2.72 -18.31 -17.39
C ASN A 193 1.23 -17.97 -17.20
N MET A 194 0.88 -17.36 -16.05
CA MET A 194 -0.50 -17.04 -15.71
C MET A 194 -0.86 -15.66 -16.25
N SER A 195 -1.99 -15.56 -16.95
CA SER A 195 -2.52 -14.25 -17.36
C SER A 195 -3.30 -13.59 -16.23
N LYS A 196 -3.38 -12.25 -16.25
CA LYS A 196 -4.22 -11.48 -15.32
C LYS A 196 -5.65 -12.01 -15.25
N THR A 197 -6.27 -12.26 -16.40
CA THR A 197 -7.65 -12.81 -16.46
C THR A 197 -7.75 -14.19 -15.82
N ALA A 198 -6.78 -15.07 -16.04
CA ALA A 198 -6.79 -16.41 -15.46
C ALA A 198 -6.62 -16.37 -13.94
N PHE A 199 -5.72 -15.53 -13.44
CA PHE A 199 -5.48 -15.34 -12.02
C PHE A 199 -6.73 -14.83 -11.29
N TYR A 200 -7.36 -13.76 -11.81
CA TYR A 200 -8.51 -13.15 -11.15
C TYR A 200 -9.84 -13.93 -11.35
N ALA A 201 -9.88 -14.97 -12.19
CA ALA A 201 -11.09 -15.77 -12.39
C ALA A 201 -11.46 -16.66 -11.18
N ASP A 202 -10.48 -17.02 -10.36
CA ASP A 202 -10.65 -17.81 -9.13
C ASP A 202 -9.80 -17.18 -8.01
N TYR A 203 -9.88 -15.85 -7.90
CA TYR A 203 -9.05 -15.08 -6.99
C TYR A 203 -9.29 -15.47 -5.53
N THR A 204 -8.20 -15.73 -4.81
CA THR A 204 -8.17 -15.71 -3.35
C THR A 204 -6.99 -14.86 -2.88
N PRO A 205 -7.07 -14.24 -1.68
CA PRO A 205 -5.90 -13.64 -1.06
C PRO A 205 -4.73 -14.61 -0.95
N ALA A 206 -3.52 -14.05 -0.88
CA ALA A 206 -2.30 -14.81 -0.72
C ALA A 206 -2.33 -15.61 0.59
N THR A 207 -1.72 -16.80 0.58
CA THR A 207 -1.73 -17.69 1.76
C THR A 207 -0.37 -17.84 2.43
N SER A 208 0.69 -17.32 1.79
CA SER A 208 2.06 -17.32 2.32
C SER A 208 2.86 -16.15 1.78
N ALA A 209 4.02 -15.89 2.39
CA ALA A 209 4.94 -14.86 1.91
C ALA A 209 5.52 -15.16 0.53
N ASP A 210 5.80 -16.44 0.23
CA ASP A 210 6.28 -16.83 -1.09
C ASP A 210 5.19 -16.63 -2.16
N ASP A 211 3.94 -16.96 -1.82
CA ASP A 211 2.78 -16.71 -2.70
C ASP A 211 2.62 -15.21 -2.99
N ALA A 212 2.64 -14.36 -1.95
CA ALA A 212 2.59 -12.91 -2.09
C ALA A 212 3.76 -12.35 -2.94
N TYR A 213 4.97 -12.84 -2.70
CA TYR A 213 6.16 -12.46 -3.46
C TYR A 213 6.01 -12.78 -4.95
N TYR A 214 5.65 -14.03 -5.30
CA TYR A 214 5.48 -14.41 -6.69
C TYR A 214 4.34 -13.65 -7.36
N ARG A 215 3.21 -13.42 -6.67
CA ARG A 215 2.12 -12.56 -7.18
C ARG A 215 2.63 -11.17 -7.55
N SER A 216 3.46 -10.59 -6.69
CA SER A 216 3.98 -9.24 -6.92
C SER A 216 4.93 -9.12 -8.10
N LEU A 217 5.70 -10.17 -8.42
CA LEU A 217 6.52 -10.21 -9.64
C LEU A 217 5.67 -10.08 -10.92
N HIS A 218 4.39 -10.47 -10.86
CA HIS A 218 3.45 -10.46 -12.00
C HIS A 218 2.40 -9.35 -11.90
N GLY A 219 2.51 -8.42 -10.96
CA GLY A 219 1.53 -7.35 -10.76
C GLY A 219 0.17 -7.85 -10.23
N PHE A 220 0.16 -8.98 -9.54
CA PHE A 220 -1.04 -9.59 -8.97
C PHE A 220 -1.23 -9.25 -7.50
N MET A 221 -2.48 -9.06 -7.09
CA MET A 221 -2.82 -8.67 -5.72
C MET A 221 -2.64 -9.81 -4.72
N SER A 222 -2.24 -9.44 -3.49
CA SER A 222 -2.09 -10.36 -2.36
C SER A 222 -3.26 -10.25 -1.37
N GLY A 223 -3.85 -9.07 -1.23
CA GLY A 223 -4.91 -8.80 -0.25
C GLY A 223 -6.34 -8.87 -0.77
N GLU A 224 -7.27 -8.33 -0.03
CA GLU A 224 -8.65 -8.16 -0.50
C GLU A 224 -8.73 -7.16 -1.66
N LEU A 225 -9.70 -7.38 -2.56
CA LEU A 225 -9.94 -6.52 -3.74
C LEU A 225 -11.06 -5.49 -3.52
N GLU A 226 -11.70 -5.53 -2.35
CA GLU A 226 -12.77 -4.59 -2.02
C GLU A 226 -12.20 -3.17 -1.96
N THR A 227 -12.85 -2.24 -2.66
CA THR A 227 -12.46 -0.83 -2.57
C THR A 227 -12.91 -0.32 -1.20
N PRO A 228 -12.00 0.18 -0.36
CA PRO A 228 -12.35 0.63 0.98
C PRO A 228 -13.34 1.80 0.93
N ASP A 229 -14.23 1.88 1.91
CA ASP A 229 -14.96 3.12 2.22
C ASP A 229 -13.96 4.17 2.74
N GLN A 230 -14.33 5.44 2.67
CA GLN A 230 -13.50 6.55 3.16
C GLN A 230 -13.31 6.50 4.67
N ALA A 231 -14.35 6.09 5.41
CA ALA A 231 -14.23 5.92 6.85
C ALA A 231 -13.63 4.55 7.18
N PRO A 232 -12.76 4.45 8.21
CA PRO A 232 -12.34 3.14 8.72
C PRO A 232 -13.54 2.31 9.19
N THR A 233 -13.38 0.99 9.14
CA THR A 233 -14.29 0.11 9.89
C THR A 233 -13.87 0.13 11.36
N ILE A 234 -14.78 0.53 12.25
CA ILE A 234 -14.50 0.64 13.69
C ILE A 234 -15.05 -0.59 14.42
N SER A 235 -14.19 -1.30 15.16
CA SER A 235 -14.63 -2.39 16.04
C SER A 235 -15.52 -1.84 17.16
N SER A 236 -16.67 -2.48 17.38
CA SER A 236 -17.56 -2.15 18.52
C SER A 236 -17.00 -2.56 19.89
N TYR A 237 -15.86 -3.26 19.91
CA TYR A 237 -15.24 -3.81 21.12
C TYR A 237 -13.83 -3.30 21.34
N GLN A 238 -13.46 -2.15 20.77
CA GLN A 238 -12.16 -1.54 20.98
C GLN A 238 -11.84 -1.42 22.49
N PRO A 239 -10.80 -2.09 22.99
CA PRO A 239 -10.50 -2.08 24.40
C PRO A 239 -9.98 -0.71 24.85
N LYS A 240 -10.40 -0.31 26.06
CA LYS A 240 -9.95 0.91 26.71
C LYS A 240 -9.38 0.61 28.09
N LYS A 241 -8.37 1.37 28.51
CA LYS A 241 -7.84 1.40 29.87
C LYS A 241 -7.77 2.85 30.33
N ASP A 242 -8.34 3.11 31.51
CA ASP A 242 -8.43 4.46 32.09
C ASP A 242 -9.04 5.50 31.13
N GLY A 243 -10.01 5.07 30.31
CA GLY A 243 -10.72 5.92 29.34
C GLY A 243 -10.01 6.11 28.00
N LYS A 244 -8.75 5.67 27.87
CA LYS A 244 -7.94 5.73 26.65
C LYS A 244 -8.00 4.42 25.86
N PHE A 245 -7.95 4.50 24.54
CA PHE A 245 -7.86 3.30 23.71
C PHE A 245 -6.55 2.56 23.91
N ILE A 246 -6.61 1.24 23.87
CA ILE A 246 -5.41 0.38 23.87
C ILE A 246 -4.92 0.25 22.43
N ARG A 247 -3.65 0.56 22.21
CA ARG A 247 -2.88 0.15 21.03
C ARG A 247 -2.17 -1.15 21.39
N ASN A 248 -2.38 -2.19 20.60
CA ASN A 248 -1.82 -3.50 20.86
C ASN A 248 -0.28 -3.44 20.80
N SER A 249 0.36 -3.75 21.92
CA SER A 249 1.83 -3.76 22.03
C SER A 249 2.48 -5.05 21.52
N VAL A 250 1.70 -6.04 21.09
CA VAL A 250 2.23 -7.33 20.63
C VAL A 250 2.55 -7.25 19.14
N MET A 251 3.82 -7.47 18.80
CA MET A 251 4.27 -7.68 17.43
C MET A 251 4.07 -9.12 17.01
N ASN A 252 3.03 -9.36 16.22
CA ASN A 252 2.69 -10.69 15.69
C ASN A 252 3.44 -11.01 14.38
N LEU A 253 4.72 -10.61 14.31
CA LEU A 253 5.61 -10.93 13.21
C LEU A 253 6.18 -12.34 13.42
N ASN A 254 6.12 -13.17 12.39
CA ASN A 254 6.70 -14.51 12.46
C ASN A 254 8.24 -14.48 12.48
N GLU A 255 8.86 -15.64 12.74
CA GLU A 255 10.32 -15.75 12.96
C GLU A 255 11.17 -15.33 11.74
N ASP A 256 10.66 -15.52 10.52
CA ASP A 256 11.37 -15.11 9.29
C ASP A 256 11.16 -13.62 8.93
N GLY A 257 10.32 -12.90 9.67
CA GLY A 257 10.05 -11.48 9.45
C GLY A 257 9.22 -11.17 8.20
N LYS A 258 8.58 -12.15 7.57
CA LYS A 258 7.84 -11.98 6.31
C LYS A 258 6.33 -12.07 6.44
N THR A 259 5.80 -12.59 7.55
CA THR A 259 4.36 -12.70 7.78
C THR A 259 3.98 -11.99 9.07
N TYR A 260 3.07 -11.03 8.95
CA TYR A 260 2.47 -10.37 10.09
C TYR A 260 1.02 -10.81 10.26
N THR A 261 0.70 -11.31 11.45
CA THR A 261 -0.66 -11.76 11.78
C THR A 261 -1.42 -10.64 12.47
N VAL A 262 -2.40 -10.07 11.78
CA VAL A 262 -3.31 -9.11 12.37
C VAL A 262 -4.32 -9.87 13.24
N VAL A 263 -4.56 -9.35 14.43
CA VAL A 263 -5.56 -9.86 15.36
C VAL A 263 -6.77 -8.95 15.40
N ASP A 264 -7.91 -9.45 15.86
CA ASP A 264 -9.07 -8.66 16.20
C ASP A 264 -8.91 -7.97 17.58
N ALA A 265 -9.91 -7.18 17.98
CA ALA A 265 -9.95 -6.51 19.28
C ALA A 265 -9.88 -7.45 20.51
N TYR A 266 -10.02 -8.76 20.32
CA TYR A 266 -9.91 -9.79 21.36
C TYR A 266 -8.57 -10.53 21.34
N GLY A 267 -7.67 -10.16 20.44
CA GLY A 267 -6.37 -10.81 20.26
C GLY A 267 -6.44 -12.13 19.48
N LYS A 268 -7.54 -12.41 18.77
CA LYS A 268 -7.66 -13.60 17.90
C LYS A 268 -7.22 -13.25 16.48
N GLU A 269 -6.53 -14.15 15.79
CA GLU A 269 -6.17 -13.98 14.37
C GLU A 269 -7.39 -13.57 13.51
N ALA A 270 -7.25 -12.44 12.82
CA ALA A 270 -8.21 -11.88 11.89
C ALA A 270 -7.76 -12.16 10.44
N PHE A 271 -6.61 -11.61 10.05
CA PHE A 271 -6.02 -11.80 8.72
C PHE A 271 -4.48 -11.71 8.79
N LYS A 272 -3.81 -11.97 7.66
CA LYS A 272 -2.35 -11.89 7.55
C LYS A 272 -1.96 -10.94 6.43
N VAL A 273 -0.90 -10.18 6.66
CA VAL A 273 -0.20 -9.46 5.60
C VAL A 273 1.21 -10.03 5.47
N TYR A 274 1.63 -10.14 4.23
CA TYR A 274 2.90 -10.73 3.84
C TYR A 274 3.78 -9.66 3.24
N LYS A 275 5.06 -9.65 3.65
CA LYS A 275 6.11 -8.81 3.10
C LYS A 275 6.16 -9.00 1.58
N ASP A 276 6.42 -7.91 0.87
CA ASP A 276 6.46 -7.84 -0.59
C ASP A 276 5.11 -8.08 -1.28
N GLY A 277 4.01 -8.21 -0.52
CA GLY A 277 2.66 -8.31 -1.08
C GLY A 277 2.08 -6.96 -1.51
N ALA A 278 1.04 -7.03 -2.35
CA ALA A 278 0.27 -5.88 -2.81
C ALA A 278 -1.11 -5.83 -2.14
N TYR A 279 -1.46 -4.66 -1.60
CA TYR A 279 -2.67 -4.42 -0.80
C TYR A 279 -3.30 -3.08 -1.19
N ILE A 280 -4.63 -3.00 -1.09
CA ILE A 280 -5.39 -1.77 -1.39
C ILE A 280 -6.39 -1.37 -0.31
N THR A 281 -6.70 -2.26 0.63
CA THR A 281 -7.64 -1.93 1.71
C THR A 281 -6.94 -1.12 2.80
N LEU A 282 -7.70 -0.23 3.47
CA LEU A 282 -7.16 0.59 4.56
C LEU A 282 -6.53 -0.26 5.67
N GLU A 283 -7.22 -1.32 6.10
CA GLU A 283 -6.75 -2.22 7.15
C GLU A 283 -5.45 -2.95 6.76
N GLU A 284 -5.38 -3.55 5.57
CA GLU A 284 -4.20 -4.30 5.15
C GLU A 284 -3.00 -3.39 4.92
N VAL A 285 -3.19 -2.20 4.31
CA VAL A 285 -2.09 -1.27 4.08
C VAL A 285 -1.60 -0.70 5.42
N ALA A 286 -2.49 -0.33 6.34
CA ALA A 286 -2.10 0.15 7.67
C ALA A 286 -1.32 -0.93 8.45
N ALA A 287 -1.80 -2.18 8.42
CA ALA A 287 -1.13 -3.31 9.03
C ALA A 287 0.23 -3.60 8.39
N TYR A 288 0.32 -3.58 7.05
CA TYR A 288 1.57 -3.80 6.32
C TYR A 288 2.61 -2.74 6.69
N VAL A 289 2.20 -1.48 6.66
CA VAL A 289 3.06 -0.35 6.98
C VAL A 289 3.56 -0.47 8.41
N TYR A 290 2.66 -0.72 9.37
CA TYR A 290 3.00 -0.96 10.77
C TYR A 290 3.99 -2.11 10.96
N ALA A 291 3.77 -3.23 10.26
CA ALA A 291 4.53 -4.45 10.43
C ALA A 291 5.92 -4.43 9.80
N PHE A 292 6.11 -3.68 8.71
CA PHE A 292 7.33 -3.75 7.91
C PHE A 292 8.07 -2.42 7.78
N GLY A 293 7.50 -1.31 8.28
CA GLY A 293 8.09 0.02 8.14
C GLY A 293 8.21 0.50 6.68
N SER A 294 7.51 -0.17 5.77
CA SER A 294 7.60 0.01 4.32
C SER A 294 6.20 0.01 3.70
N TYR A 295 6.13 0.18 2.38
CA TYR A 295 4.88 0.25 1.63
C TYR A 295 4.63 -1.03 0.82
N PRO A 296 3.37 -1.37 0.52
CA PRO A 296 3.02 -2.52 -0.32
C PRO A 296 3.60 -2.42 -1.74
N ALA A 297 3.80 -3.57 -2.39
CA ALA A 297 4.48 -3.65 -3.69
C ALA A 297 3.84 -2.84 -4.83
N ASN A 298 2.53 -2.58 -4.73
CA ASN A 298 1.76 -1.82 -5.71
C ASN A 298 1.82 -0.29 -5.53
N TYR A 299 2.66 0.21 -4.61
CA TYR A 299 2.86 1.63 -4.38
C TYR A 299 4.12 2.16 -5.07
N THR A 300 4.07 3.41 -5.52
CA THR A 300 5.23 4.15 -6.03
C THR A 300 5.35 5.50 -5.33
N THR A 301 6.57 6.03 -5.29
CA THR A 301 6.87 7.37 -4.78
C THR A 301 6.33 8.47 -5.71
N SER A 302 6.18 8.18 -7.00
CA SER A 302 5.66 9.14 -7.97
C SER A 302 4.20 9.51 -7.69
N LYS A 303 3.89 10.80 -7.86
CA LYS A 303 2.51 11.34 -7.81
C LYS A 303 1.80 11.30 -9.18
N LYS A 304 2.45 10.76 -10.21
CA LYS A 304 2.04 10.94 -11.62
C LYS A 304 2.12 9.67 -12.48
N THR A 305 2.57 8.55 -11.92
CA THR A 305 2.67 7.29 -12.67
C THR A 305 1.30 6.89 -13.18
N LYS A 306 1.23 6.53 -14.46
CA LYS A 306 -0.03 6.14 -15.09
C LYS A 306 -0.29 4.65 -14.85
N PRO A 307 -1.54 4.26 -14.56
CA PRO A 307 -1.94 2.85 -14.50
C PRO A 307 -1.53 2.07 -15.76
N THR A 308 -1.71 2.65 -16.95
CA THR A 308 -1.43 1.99 -18.24
C THR A 308 0.03 1.63 -18.46
N SER A 309 0.96 2.26 -17.74
CA SER A 309 2.40 1.99 -17.83
C SER A 309 2.92 1.17 -16.66
N SER A 310 2.05 0.70 -15.77
CA SER A 310 2.42 -0.06 -14.58
C SER A 310 1.87 -1.47 -14.69
N VAL A 311 2.69 -2.45 -14.29
CA VAL A 311 2.26 -3.86 -14.15
C VAL A 311 1.06 -4.02 -13.21
N TRP A 312 0.87 -3.06 -12.30
CA TRP A 312 -0.23 -3.06 -11.33
C TRP A 312 -1.56 -2.56 -11.90
N GLY A 313 -1.56 -1.81 -13.00
CA GLY A 313 -2.79 -1.28 -13.63
C GLY A 313 -3.71 -0.57 -12.63
N GLU A 314 -4.95 -1.06 -12.52
CA GLU A 314 -6.00 -0.55 -11.60
C GLU A 314 -5.63 -0.65 -10.10
N TYR A 315 -4.66 -1.50 -9.77
CA TYR A 315 -4.18 -1.69 -8.40
C TYR A 315 -3.00 -0.79 -8.03
N LEU A 316 -2.45 -0.03 -8.99
CA LEU A 316 -1.41 0.96 -8.71
C LEU A 316 -1.89 1.97 -7.66
N ARG A 317 -1.02 2.28 -6.70
CA ARG A 317 -1.18 3.34 -5.71
C ARG A 317 0.03 4.27 -5.75
N LEU A 318 -0.19 5.54 -5.43
CA LEU A 318 0.80 6.60 -5.62
C LEU A 318 1.25 7.21 -4.30
N ASN A 319 2.21 8.13 -4.44
CA ASN A 319 2.55 9.12 -3.43
C ASN A 319 3.21 8.56 -2.17
N HIS A 320 4.05 7.53 -2.26
CA HIS A 320 4.94 7.23 -1.14
C HIS A 320 6.03 8.31 -1.02
N ASN A 321 5.82 9.33 -0.19
CA ASN A 321 6.75 10.46 -0.06
C ASN A 321 6.85 10.93 1.39
N SER A 322 7.88 11.74 1.67
CA SER A 322 7.97 12.45 2.95
C SER A 322 6.76 13.37 3.16
N PHE A 323 6.17 13.27 4.35
CA PHE A 323 5.16 14.16 4.87
C PHE A 323 5.82 15.23 5.73
N SER A 324 5.62 16.51 5.40
CA SER A 324 6.32 17.60 6.08
C SER A 324 5.87 17.81 7.52
N GLY A 325 4.56 17.73 7.80
CA GLY A 325 3.99 18.11 9.10
C GLY A 325 4.39 19.51 9.59
N ASP A 326 4.70 20.44 8.68
CA ASP A 326 5.09 21.81 9.04
C ASP A 326 3.84 22.63 9.34
N THR A 327 3.47 22.68 10.62
CA THR A 327 2.30 23.43 11.10
C THR A 327 2.49 24.95 11.01
N SER A 328 3.70 25.46 10.76
CA SER A 328 3.89 26.89 10.43
C SER A 328 3.44 27.20 9.01
N GLN A 329 3.67 26.28 8.07
CA GLN A 329 3.20 26.40 6.68
C GLN A 329 1.72 26.02 6.52
N TYR A 330 1.28 24.99 7.26
CA TYR A 330 -0.06 24.41 7.22
C TYR A 330 -0.67 24.40 8.63
N PRO A 331 -1.14 25.55 9.14
CA PRO A 331 -1.57 25.68 10.54
C PRO A 331 -2.87 24.94 10.89
N TYR A 332 -3.56 24.39 9.89
CA TYR A 332 -4.73 23.53 10.07
C TYR A 332 -4.36 22.04 10.20
N GLU A 333 -3.10 21.65 9.99
CA GLU A 333 -2.66 20.30 10.27
C GLU A 333 -2.35 20.19 11.78
N PRO A 334 -2.83 19.15 12.48
CA PRO A 334 -2.41 18.91 13.86
C PRO A 334 -0.94 18.45 13.91
N GLU A 335 -0.24 18.83 14.98
CA GLU A 335 1.11 18.34 15.25
C GLU A 335 1.07 16.84 15.59
N LEU A 336 1.73 16.02 14.78
CA LEU A 336 1.86 14.58 15.02
C LEU A 336 2.98 14.29 16.04
N PRO A 337 2.91 13.17 16.80
CA PRO A 337 3.91 12.85 17.81
C PRO A 337 5.35 12.85 17.28
N ASN A 338 6.21 13.64 17.92
CA ASN A 338 7.65 13.79 17.64
C ASN A 338 7.98 14.15 16.17
N ILE A 339 7.07 14.76 15.41
CA ILE A 339 7.30 15.05 13.99
C ILE A 339 8.39 16.10 13.77
N SER A 340 9.29 15.83 12.84
CA SER A 340 10.43 16.70 12.53
C SER A 340 10.04 18.08 12.00
N GLY A 341 8.90 18.19 11.31
CA GLY A 341 8.32 19.46 10.85
C GLY A 341 8.01 20.46 11.96
N CYS A 342 7.85 19.99 13.19
CA CYS A 342 7.60 20.81 14.38
C CYS A 342 8.78 20.83 15.36
N GLY A 343 9.95 20.35 14.94
CA GLY A 343 11.17 20.32 15.77
C GLY A 343 11.40 19.02 16.54
N GLY A 344 10.61 17.97 16.28
CA GLY A 344 10.88 16.61 16.73
C GLY A 344 11.97 15.92 15.91
N THR A 345 12.16 14.62 16.13
CA THR A 345 13.20 13.81 15.45
C THR A 345 12.66 12.79 14.46
N LEU A 346 11.34 12.52 14.47
CA LEU A 346 10.73 11.49 13.64
C LEU A 346 10.29 12.06 12.28
N GLU A 347 10.81 11.47 11.20
CA GLU A 347 10.30 11.73 9.85
C GLU A 347 9.07 10.89 9.56
N TYR A 348 8.04 11.54 9.01
CA TYR A 348 6.82 10.87 8.56
C TYR A 348 6.78 10.77 7.04
N TYR A 349 6.12 9.72 6.55
CA TYR A 349 5.82 9.50 5.14
C TYR A 349 4.31 9.43 4.94
N GLU A 350 3.84 9.92 3.81
CA GLU A 350 2.46 9.80 3.35
C GLU A 350 2.35 8.77 2.21
N MET A 351 1.14 8.23 2.01
CA MET A 351 0.77 7.44 0.83
C MET A 351 -0.73 7.50 0.55
N ASP A 352 -1.14 7.40 -0.72
CA ASP A 352 -2.56 7.38 -1.11
C ASP A 352 -3.19 6.02 -0.78
N ILE A 353 -4.37 5.97 -0.14
CA ILE A 353 -5.02 4.66 0.15
C ILE A 353 -5.90 4.14 -0.99
N GLY A 354 -6.25 5.00 -1.95
CA GLY A 354 -7.10 4.62 -3.07
C GLY A 354 -8.59 4.80 -2.85
N THR A 355 -8.98 5.59 -1.84
CA THR A 355 -10.31 6.20 -1.79
C THR A 355 -10.24 7.61 -2.34
N THR A 356 -11.31 8.03 -3.01
CA THR A 356 -11.48 9.44 -3.37
C THR A 356 -12.66 10.01 -2.61
N GLY A 357 -12.67 11.32 -2.49
CA GLY A 357 -13.71 12.03 -1.77
C GLY A 357 -13.61 11.98 -0.26
N THR A 358 -14.46 12.79 0.35
CA THR A 358 -14.71 12.78 1.78
C THR A 358 -16.08 13.39 2.09
N ASP A 359 -16.79 12.86 3.08
CA ASP A 359 -18.04 13.42 3.56
C ASP A 359 -17.88 14.82 4.19
N CYS A 360 -16.64 15.21 4.49
CA CYS A 360 -16.31 16.45 5.18
C CYS A 360 -15.48 17.46 4.38
N ASP A 361 -15.05 17.14 3.14
CA ASP A 361 -14.51 18.11 2.17
C ASP A 361 -15.28 18.07 0.85
N PRO A 362 -16.17 19.04 0.58
CA PRO A 362 -16.93 19.08 -0.67
C PRO A 362 -16.03 19.30 -1.91
N SER A 363 -14.74 19.62 -1.73
CA SER A 363 -13.77 19.77 -2.82
C SER A 363 -13.31 18.43 -3.41
N PHE A 364 -13.54 17.32 -2.68
CA PHE A 364 -13.21 15.98 -3.13
C PHE A 364 -14.52 15.17 -3.21
N PRO A 365 -15.08 14.96 -4.41
CA PRO A 365 -16.21 14.05 -4.59
C PRO A 365 -15.77 12.59 -4.46
N ASP A 366 -16.72 11.74 -4.07
CA ASP A 366 -16.54 10.29 -4.08
C ASP A 366 -16.59 9.75 -5.52
N GLU A 367 -15.47 9.21 -5.97
CA GLU A 367 -15.16 8.69 -7.29
C GLU A 367 -14.24 7.44 -7.18
N LEU A 368 -14.11 6.68 -8.27
CA LEU A 368 -13.15 5.59 -8.34
C LEU A 368 -11.71 6.14 -8.40
N TYR A 369 -10.84 5.72 -7.49
CA TYR A 369 -9.46 6.22 -7.45
C TYR A 369 -8.65 5.84 -8.68
N ASN A 370 -8.75 4.60 -9.15
CA ASN A 370 -7.97 4.10 -10.28
C ASN A 370 -8.86 3.16 -11.11
N ASP A 371 -9.10 3.52 -12.36
CA ASP A 371 -9.91 2.75 -13.32
C ASP A 371 -9.06 1.88 -14.26
N GLY A 372 -7.76 1.76 -14.00
CA GLY A 372 -6.79 1.08 -14.84
C GLY A 372 -6.26 1.93 -16.01
N SER A 373 -6.79 3.13 -16.21
CA SER A 373 -6.33 4.09 -17.23
C SER A 373 -5.87 5.42 -16.62
N THR A 374 -6.61 5.94 -15.64
CA THR A 374 -6.44 7.22 -14.98
C THR A 374 -6.50 7.05 -13.46
N ILE A 375 -5.79 7.93 -12.75
CA ILE A 375 -5.89 8.03 -11.29
C ILE A 375 -6.53 9.36 -10.91
N THR A 376 -7.65 9.31 -10.19
CA THR A 376 -8.26 10.44 -9.49
C THR A 376 -7.80 10.39 -8.04
N ARG A 377 -6.94 11.33 -7.62
CA ARG A 377 -6.42 11.35 -6.25
C ARG A 377 -7.39 12.05 -5.29
N GLY A 378 -7.69 11.39 -4.18
CA GLY A 378 -8.57 11.90 -3.12
C GLY A 378 -7.87 12.66 -2.00
N ALA A 379 -8.63 12.93 -0.94
CA ALA A 379 -8.17 13.52 0.31
C ALA A 379 -7.48 12.53 1.26
N ALA A 380 -7.67 11.22 1.04
CA ALA A 380 -7.30 10.20 2.00
C ALA A 380 -5.85 9.71 1.93
N ARG A 381 -5.17 9.65 3.07
CA ARG A 381 -3.78 9.21 3.19
C ARG A 381 -3.56 8.38 4.43
N ILE A 382 -2.68 7.40 4.31
CA ILE A 382 -1.92 6.90 5.46
C ILE A 382 -0.70 7.82 5.65
N VAL A 383 -0.44 8.21 6.89
CA VAL A 383 0.74 8.96 7.30
C VAL A 383 1.42 8.22 8.44
N TYR A 384 2.69 7.87 8.31
CA TYR A 384 3.36 7.00 9.30
C TYR A 384 4.80 7.41 9.55
N GLY A 385 5.27 7.20 10.77
CA GLY A 385 6.67 7.44 11.14
C GLY A 385 7.59 6.42 10.46
N LYS A 386 8.74 6.87 9.93
CA LYS A 386 9.66 6.01 9.19
C LYS A 386 11.10 6.06 9.69
N ASN A 387 11.68 7.25 9.87
CA ASN A 387 13.10 7.41 10.19
C ASN A 387 13.32 8.24 11.44
N ASP A 388 14.31 7.88 12.26
CA ASP A 388 14.89 8.81 13.25
C ASP A 388 16.01 9.64 12.61
N LEU A 389 15.95 10.95 12.79
CA LEU A 389 17.00 11.89 12.38
C LEU A 389 18.21 11.89 13.32
N ASP A 390 18.07 11.42 14.57
CA ASP A 390 19.18 11.42 15.53
C ASP A 390 20.12 10.21 15.40
N ASN A 391 19.70 9.20 14.62
CA ASN A 391 20.50 8.03 14.24
C ASN A 391 21.05 7.27 15.48
N ASP A 392 20.37 7.38 16.62
CA ASP A 392 20.81 6.80 17.91
C ASP A 392 20.60 5.28 17.99
N GLY A 393 19.87 4.72 17.03
CA GLY A 393 19.80 3.30 16.75
C GLY A 393 18.48 2.69 17.18
N VAL A 394 17.64 2.47 16.15
CA VAL A 394 16.51 1.54 16.12
C VAL A 394 15.25 2.06 16.83
N TYR A 395 14.38 2.74 16.08
CA TYR A 395 12.94 2.56 16.31
C TYR A 395 12.63 1.09 16.06
N GLU A 396 12.10 0.37 17.05
CA GLU A 396 11.72 -1.02 16.83
C GLU A 396 10.54 -1.07 15.84
N ILE A 397 10.55 -2.07 14.96
CA ILE A 397 9.43 -2.33 14.05
C ILE A 397 8.15 -2.43 14.91
N GLY A 398 7.16 -1.59 14.61
CA GLY A 398 5.91 -1.53 15.37
C GLY A 398 5.85 -0.50 16.51
N GLU A 399 6.88 0.33 16.69
CA GLU A 399 6.84 1.44 17.65
C GLU A 399 6.40 2.78 17.03
N PHE A 400 6.56 2.96 15.72
CA PHE A 400 6.14 4.18 15.03
C PHE A 400 4.62 4.27 14.87
N HIS A 401 4.08 5.49 14.91
CA HIS A 401 2.66 5.72 14.70
C HIS A 401 2.27 5.53 13.23
N VAL A 402 1.11 4.93 12.99
CA VAL A 402 0.44 4.88 11.69
C VAL A 402 -0.87 5.62 11.83
N PHE A 403 -1.01 6.72 11.10
CA PHE A 403 -2.19 7.56 11.09
C PHE A 403 -2.94 7.43 9.77
N TYR A 404 -4.24 7.66 9.83
CA TYR A 404 -5.10 7.82 8.68
C TYR A 404 -5.77 9.17 8.72
N THR A 405 -5.81 9.85 7.58
CA THR A 405 -6.64 11.02 7.34
C THR A 405 -7.50 10.74 6.11
N TYR A 406 -8.74 11.20 6.14
CA TYR A 406 -9.62 11.20 4.97
C TYR A 406 -10.21 12.59 4.72
N ASN A 407 -9.69 13.64 5.35
CA ASN A 407 -10.17 15.00 5.17
C ASN A 407 -9.01 15.96 4.87
N HIS A 408 -8.07 15.47 4.06
CA HIS A 408 -6.96 16.23 3.52
C HIS A 408 -6.10 16.84 4.62
N TYR A 409 -5.65 15.97 5.55
CA TYR A 409 -4.73 16.26 6.66
C TYR A 409 -5.29 17.20 7.74
N ASN A 410 -6.58 17.54 7.69
CA ASN A 410 -7.18 18.37 8.73
C ASN A 410 -7.31 17.60 10.04
N ASP A 411 -7.77 16.35 9.97
CA ASP A 411 -7.87 15.44 11.10
C ASP A 411 -7.19 14.11 10.79
N PHE A 412 -6.77 13.46 11.86
CA PHE A 412 -6.15 12.15 11.84
C PHE A 412 -6.75 11.25 12.91
N GLN A 413 -6.58 9.95 12.70
CA GLN A 413 -6.83 8.89 13.67
C GLN A 413 -5.69 7.89 13.61
N GLU A 414 -5.31 7.29 14.73
CA GLU A 414 -4.20 6.33 14.80
C GLU A 414 -4.69 4.90 14.60
N TYR A 415 -3.98 4.10 13.81
CA TYR A 415 -4.16 2.64 13.74
C TYR A 415 -3.61 1.98 15.01
N LEU A 416 -4.44 1.18 15.68
CA LEU A 416 -4.18 0.64 17.01
C LEU A 416 -3.59 -0.77 17.01
N ASN A 417 -3.13 -1.25 15.84
CA ASN A 417 -2.50 -2.56 15.65
C ASN A 417 -3.43 -3.77 15.92
N TYR A 418 -4.66 -3.68 15.44
CA TYR A 418 -5.61 -4.78 15.30
C TYR A 418 -6.73 -4.38 14.34
N GLU A 419 -7.43 -5.37 13.79
CA GLU A 419 -8.54 -5.18 12.84
C GLU A 419 -9.62 -4.27 13.45
N GLY A 420 -9.92 -3.19 12.74
CA GLY A 420 -10.89 -2.18 13.15
C GLY A 420 -10.50 -1.40 14.42
N GLY A 421 -9.23 -1.46 14.80
CA GLY A 421 -8.63 -0.66 15.85
C GLY A 421 -8.18 0.68 15.33
N TRP A 422 -9.02 1.70 15.49
CA TRP A 422 -8.69 3.08 15.16
C TRP A 422 -9.02 4.00 16.32
N GLY A 423 -8.06 4.86 16.68
CA GLY A 423 -8.18 5.84 17.75
C GLY A 423 -9.25 6.90 17.50
N GLU A 424 -9.43 7.78 18.49
CA GLU A 424 -10.31 8.94 18.33
C GLU A 424 -9.72 9.89 17.28
N MET A 425 -10.58 10.43 16.42
CA MET A 425 -10.17 11.52 15.52
C MET A 425 -9.70 12.72 16.33
N PHE A 426 -8.64 13.37 15.85
CA PHE A 426 -8.14 14.65 16.35
C PHE A 426 -7.72 15.52 15.18
N GLY A 427 -7.78 16.84 15.38
CA GLY A 427 -7.32 17.80 14.39
C GLY A 427 -8.22 19.01 14.27
N ASN A 428 -8.11 19.69 13.14
CA ASN A 428 -8.70 20.98 12.88
C ASN A 428 -10.23 20.97 12.76
N ILE A 429 -10.82 20.04 12.00
CA ILE A 429 -12.28 19.93 11.92
C ILE A 429 -12.85 19.48 13.26
N THR A 430 -12.19 18.51 13.91
CA THR A 430 -12.54 18.05 15.26
C THR A 430 -12.54 19.18 16.28
N GLY A 431 -11.59 20.12 16.18
CA GLY A 431 -11.53 21.33 17.02
C GLY A 431 -12.43 22.48 16.58
N GLY A 432 -13.22 22.30 15.51
CA GLY A 432 -14.19 23.27 15.02
C GLY A 432 -13.64 24.33 14.06
N GLY A 433 -12.44 24.13 13.52
CA GLY A 433 -11.86 24.97 12.46
C GLY A 433 -12.47 24.69 11.08
N SER A 434 -12.23 25.62 10.15
CA SER A 434 -12.63 25.48 8.75
C SER A 434 -11.61 24.66 7.97
N ILE A 435 -12.10 23.89 6.99
CA ILE A 435 -11.27 22.98 6.20
C ILE A 435 -10.12 23.69 5.47
N SER A 436 -8.90 23.21 5.69
CA SER A 436 -7.65 23.68 5.09
C SER A 436 -7.44 25.20 5.17
N SER A 437 -8.05 25.85 6.18
CA SER A 437 -8.01 27.29 6.34
C SER A 437 -6.75 27.75 7.05
N LYS A 438 -6.05 28.73 6.47
CA LYS A 438 -4.87 29.35 7.13
C LYS A 438 -5.22 30.44 8.14
N TYR A 439 -6.52 30.76 8.30
CA TYR A 439 -6.98 31.89 9.10
C TYR A 439 -8.04 31.52 10.14
N ASP A 440 -8.73 30.40 9.92
CA ASP A 440 -9.79 29.88 10.77
C ASP A 440 -9.52 28.41 11.04
N TYR A 441 -8.54 28.16 11.90
CA TYR A 441 -8.08 26.84 12.27
C TYR A 441 -8.04 26.70 13.79
N SER A 442 -8.27 25.48 14.26
CA SER A 442 -8.23 25.13 15.68
C SER A 442 -7.88 23.65 15.87
N PRO A 443 -6.72 23.16 15.37
CA PRO A 443 -6.35 21.76 15.52
C PRO A 443 -6.28 21.36 16.99
N THR A 444 -6.95 20.26 17.34
CA THR A 444 -6.78 19.62 18.64
C THR A 444 -5.50 18.80 18.67
N ASP A 445 -4.92 18.64 19.85
CA ASP A 445 -3.75 17.78 20.07
C ASP A 445 -4.07 16.31 19.79
N TYR A 446 -3.01 15.53 19.52
CA TYR A 446 -3.07 14.07 19.43
C TYR A 446 -3.74 13.44 20.67
N VAL A 447 -4.64 12.47 20.44
CA VAL A 447 -5.31 11.73 21.52
C VAL A 447 -4.42 10.60 22.02
N GLU A 448 -3.93 10.73 23.24
CA GLU A 448 -3.06 9.72 23.86
C GLU A 448 -3.72 8.34 23.97
N ILE A 449 -2.96 7.31 23.58
CA ILE A 449 -3.33 5.89 23.73
C ILE A 449 -2.61 5.23 24.93
N VAL A 450 -3.00 4.00 25.22
CA VAL A 450 -2.27 3.10 26.13
C VAL A 450 -1.63 1.98 25.32
N LEU A 451 -0.31 1.84 25.41
CA LEU A 451 0.42 0.74 24.78
C LEU A 451 0.39 -0.48 25.71
N GLU A 452 -0.38 -1.50 25.36
CA GLU A 452 -0.52 -2.73 26.16
C GLU A 452 -0.95 -3.91 25.28
N ALA A 453 -0.64 -5.14 25.68
CA ALA A 453 -1.15 -6.31 25.01
C ALA A 453 -2.68 -6.35 25.12
N LEU A 454 -3.35 -6.76 24.04
CA LEU A 454 -4.81 -6.92 24.07
C LEU A 454 -5.22 -7.91 25.17
N PRO A 455 -6.33 -7.65 25.88
CA PRO A 455 -6.79 -8.55 26.92
C PRO A 455 -7.16 -9.89 26.29
N ALA A 456 -6.46 -10.96 26.69
CA ALA A 456 -6.82 -12.31 26.29
C ALA A 456 -8.27 -12.56 26.70
N SER A 457 -9.11 -12.82 25.71
CA SER A 457 -10.50 -13.13 25.94
C SER A 457 -10.63 -14.36 26.86
N SER A 458 -11.16 -14.15 28.06
CA SER A 458 -11.67 -15.23 28.92
C SER A 458 -13.06 -15.68 28.46
N ILE A 459 -13.27 -15.84 27.15
CA ILE A 459 -14.46 -16.53 26.65
C ILE A 459 -14.25 -18.02 26.94
N ALA A 460 -14.81 -18.46 28.07
CA ALA A 460 -15.21 -19.84 28.24
C ALA A 460 -15.95 -20.26 26.97
N SER A 461 -15.51 -21.36 26.36
CA SER A 461 -16.13 -21.94 25.16
C SER A 461 -17.62 -22.21 25.40
N THR A 462 -18.45 -21.22 25.11
CA THR A 462 -19.87 -21.41 24.88
C THR A 462 -20.01 -21.20 23.39
N SER A 463 -19.82 -22.31 22.67
CA SER A 463 -20.20 -22.42 21.27
C SER A 463 -21.71 -22.27 21.17
N GLU A 464 -22.22 -21.04 21.14
CA GLU A 464 -23.54 -20.77 20.56
C GLU A 464 -23.36 -20.76 19.04
N VAL A 465 -23.45 -21.95 18.45
CA VAL A 465 -23.57 -22.11 17.02
C VAL A 465 -24.94 -21.59 16.63
N PHE A 466 -25.01 -20.36 16.10
CA PHE A 466 -26.21 -19.85 15.46
C PHE A 466 -26.38 -20.54 14.10
N TYR A 467 -27.15 -21.63 14.08
CA TYR A 467 -27.69 -22.17 12.83
C TYR A 467 -28.78 -21.23 12.33
N TYR A 468 -28.48 -20.45 11.29
CA TYR A 468 -29.51 -19.86 10.45
C TYR A 468 -30.04 -20.94 9.50
N ASP A 469 -31.14 -21.59 9.87
CA ASP A 469 -31.99 -22.30 8.91
C ASP A 469 -33.36 -21.62 8.85
N ASN A 470 -33.69 -21.16 7.65
CA ASN A 470 -34.97 -20.55 7.32
C ASN A 470 -36.06 -21.63 7.37
N LYS A 471 -36.65 -21.89 8.54
CA LYS A 471 -38.08 -22.14 8.80
C LYS A 471 -38.34 -22.78 10.17
N LYS A 472 -39.27 -22.15 10.90
CA LYS A 472 -40.08 -22.63 12.05
C LYS A 472 -39.48 -22.55 13.46
N PHE A 473 -40.16 -21.73 14.26
CA PHE A 473 -40.07 -21.64 15.72
C PHE A 473 -40.27 -23.01 16.40
N PHE A 474 -39.31 -23.39 17.25
CA PHE A 474 -39.58 -24.20 18.43
C PHE A 474 -38.79 -23.67 19.64
N THR A 475 -39.48 -23.53 20.76
CA THR A 475 -38.91 -23.19 22.07
C THR A 475 -38.27 -24.44 22.66
N ALA A 476 -36.99 -24.40 23.02
CA ALA A 476 -36.36 -25.47 23.80
C ALA A 476 -36.04 -24.97 25.21
N MET A 477 -36.61 -25.65 26.21
CA MET A 477 -36.27 -25.49 27.62
C MET A 477 -34.88 -26.08 27.89
N SER A 478 -34.08 -25.36 28.67
CA SER A 478 -32.79 -25.78 29.19
C SER A 478 -32.94 -26.76 30.36
N TYR A 479 -32.09 -27.80 30.37
CA TYR A 479 -31.77 -28.56 31.58
C TYR A 479 -30.28 -28.39 31.91
N PRO A 480 -29.90 -28.14 33.16
CA PRO A 480 -28.49 -28.07 33.55
C PRO A 480 -27.94 -29.48 33.77
N ILE A 481 -26.79 -29.80 33.16
CA ILE A 481 -25.95 -30.91 33.58
C ILE A 481 -24.92 -30.35 34.56
N PHE A 482 -25.05 -30.70 35.83
CA PHE A 482 -24.01 -30.54 36.83
C PHE A 482 -22.93 -31.60 36.59
N TYR A 483 -21.68 -31.19 36.41
CA TYR A 483 -20.54 -32.06 36.71
C TYR A 483 -20.11 -31.81 38.16
N VAL A 484 -20.10 -32.88 38.95
CA VAL A 484 -19.57 -32.92 40.31
C VAL A 484 -18.22 -33.64 40.28
N ALA A 485 -17.26 -33.02 40.96
CA ALA A 485 -15.90 -33.45 41.34
C ALA A 485 -14.84 -33.46 40.22
#